data_AF-A0A838SAM7-F1
#
_entry.id   AF-A0A838SAM7-F1
#
_cell.length_a   1.000
_cell.length_b   1.000
_cell.length_c   1.000
_cell.angle_alpha   90.00
_cell.angle_beta   90.00
_cell.angle_gamma   90.00
#
_symmetry.space_group_name_H-M   'P 1'
#
loop_
_entity.id
_entity.type
_entity.pdbx_description
1 polymer ?
#
loop_
_entity_poly.entity_id
_entity_poly.type
_entity_poly.pdbx_seq_one_letter_code
_entity_poly.pdbx_strand_id
1 'polypeptide(L)'
;MNLQGILDHPQALRFPANQIYRQEWESAGGRIIEQPTGHFVLYGKHGQRILLVDPDGNPLHECLWEQKPTGAISLTSARLRLDWGQWIGIKPEGLVNTITLDLSRRQGWEGITQDDLRQMAARSLHSDLAMVRFFYRDEDVVLHGDGQATIHQVKDAFYVLPNGSFEEARFMSCMSRMEWSRIDYLPVVELFLSLFPGTGSAAFEFIRGLYDDQNINGVLPLQYSGIPVYPSEAAFRLFGLFFTPSVSSSQSPLEVFLDVERSHEVHWLPASGFPVRYMDEEQHLCVTVRNQMIQKATWWDDPSGLSFNRIHESGLPVSDNRGAGVTTEGLWLFDGRERKKLTIRPSWQLSKLNHSVSWKPLNSTWRDAFPMSPPILNPVEAFSSVLLYPQKSEMIGEKESQPFVFDFLDDFLEEHQDLFRARSDATHVLLSLCEAGLGSCLQYQESQIHTVWYNRTQFAQKHAQSIWNRLSRMDRLAWFPNFQFIPFERHMLEALRTRYDWIYLWIPFSDYSNCTMIDCWVKFLRTYLSDGSVGCVAGPPVLEENLQRQGLQILHSATGDSLPPFRIHQSVLPNGWLNPELTVWIVQNPGRD
;
A
#
# COMPACT_ATOMS: atom_id res chain seq x y z
N MET A 1 -12.30 8.31 -32.49
CA MET A 1 -10.95 7.76 -32.74
C MET A 1 -11.06 6.53 -33.63
N ASN A 2 -10.05 6.22 -34.48
CA ASN A 2 -10.04 4.98 -35.28
C ASN A 2 -9.39 3.84 -34.47
N LEU A 3 -9.99 2.65 -34.50
CA LEU A 3 -9.52 1.43 -33.83
C LEU A 3 -8.02 1.16 -34.08
N GLN A 4 -7.54 1.35 -35.32
CA GLN A 4 -6.13 1.12 -35.63
C GLN A 4 -5.19 1.99 -34.77
N GLY A 5 -5.56 3.24 -34.49
CA GLY A 5 -4.77 4.13 -33.63
C GLY A 5 -4.68 3.64 -32.18
N ILE A 6 -5.75 3.02 -31.67
CA ILE A 6 -5.77 2.39 -30.34
C ILE A 6 -4.82 1.18 -30.33
N LEU A 7 -4.92 0.33 -31.36
CA LEU A 7 -4.12 -0.90 -31.46
C LEU A 7 -2.64 -0.61 -31.69
N ASP A 8 -2.31 0.46 -32.42
CA ASP A 8 -0.94 0.88 -32.71
C ASP A 8 -0.26 1.58 -31.53
N HIS A 9 -1.02 2.02 -30.52
CA HIS A 9 -0.47 2.65 -29.34
C HIS A 9 0.68 1.81 -28.74
N PRO A 10 1.86 2.40 -28.43
CA PRO A 10 3.02 1.64 -27.98
C PRO A 10 2.77 0.86 -26.69
N GLN A 11 1.89 1.39 -25.84
CA GLN A 11 1.48 0.78 -24.58
C GLN A 11 0.22 -0.09 -24.70
N ALA A 12 -0.38 -0.28 -25.88
CA ALA A 12 -1.49 -1.24 -26.05
C ALA A 12 -0.95 -2.65 -26.31
N LEU A 13 -1.73 -3.70 -26.03
CA LEU A 13 -1.46 -5.08 -26.47
C LEU A 13 0.01 -5.54 -26.31
N ARG A 14 0.58 -5.38 -25.12
CA ARG A 14 1.98 -5.74 -24.81
C ARG A 14 2.13 -7.21 -24.46
N PHE A 15 1.05 -7.92 -24.08
CA PHE A 15 1.13 -9.36 -23.96
C PHE A 15 1.38 -9.98 -25.35
N PRO A 16 2.41 -10.84 -25.52
CA PRO A 16 2.71 -11.43 -26.82
C PRO A 16 1.52 -12.11 -27.49
N ALA A 17 0.71 -12.84 -26.71
CA ALA A 17 -0.48 -13.53 -27.21
C ALA A 17 -1.60 -12.58 -27.70
N ASN A 18 -1.61 -11.32 -27.25
CA ASN A 18 -2.56 -10.31 -27.71
C ASN A 18 -2.08 -9.57 -28.98
N GLN A 19 -0.83 -9.76 -29.42
CA GLN A 19 -0.28 -9.02 -30.57
C GLN A 19 -0.99 -9.35 -31.89
N ILE A 20 -1.62 -10.53 -32.00
CA ILE A 20 -2.41 -10.92 -33.17
C ILE A 20 -3.52 -9.89 -33.49
N TYR A 21 -4.12 -9.29 -32.46
CA TYR A 21 -5.19 -8.31 -32.60
C TYR A 21 -4.72 -6.99 -33.23
N ARG A 22 -3.41 -6.70 -33.28
CA ARG A 22 -2.88 -5.48 -33.93
C ARG A 22 -2.99 -5.51 -35.46
N GLN A 23 -2.87 -6.71 -36.04
CA GLN A 23 -2.83 -6.89 -37.50
C GLN A 23 -4.13 -7.50 -38.03
N GLU A 24 -4.78 -8.34 -37.23
CA GLU A 24 -5.85 -9.23 -37.66
C GLU A 24 -7.10 -9.08 -36.79
N TRP A 25 -7.53 -7.85 -36.48
CA TRP A 25 -8.61 -7.59 -35.51
C TRP A 25 -9.88 -8.43 -35.76
N GLU A 26 -10.47 -8.34 -36.95
CA GLU A 26 -11.72 -9.03 -37.29
C GLU A 26 -11.53 -10.55 -37.41
N SER A 27 -10.48 -10.99 -38.10
CA SER A 27 -10.19 -12.43 -38.30
C SER A 27 -9.77 -13.13 -37.00
N ALA A 28 -9.18 -12.41 -36.05
CA ALA A 28 -8.89 -12.91 -34.71
C ALA A 28 -10.12 -12.87 -33.78
N GLY A 29 -11.30 -12.47 -34.26
CA GLY A 29 -12.54 -12.44 -33.47
C GLY A 29 -12.65 -11.28 -32.49
N GLY A 30 -11.95 -10.16 -32.76
CA GLY A 30 -11.99 -8.97 -31.94
C GLY A 30 -13.34 -8.24 -32.01
N ARG A 31 -13.79 -7.71 -30.87
CA ARG A 31 -15.02 -6.91 -30.76
C ARG A 31 -14.79 -5.68 -29.89
N ILE A 32 -15.32 -4.53 -30.29
CA ILE A 32 -15.16 -3.27 -29.56
C ILE A 32 -16.54 -2.74 -29.12
N ILE A 33 -16.61 -2.16 -27.92
CA ILE A 33 -17.77 -1.42 -27.42
C ILE A 33 -17.31 -0.05 -26.93
N GLU A 34 -18.03 1.01 -27.29
CA GLU A 34 -17.87 2.34 -26.71
C GLU A 34 -18.80 2.50 -25.50
N GLN A 35 -18.25 2.96 -24.38
CA GLN A 35 -18.99 3.26 -23.15
C GLN A 35 -19.56 4.70 -23.20
N PRO A 36 -20.59 5.03 -22.40
CA PRO A 36 -21.14 6.40 -22.33
C PRO A 36 -20.09 7.49 -21.99
N THR A 37 -19.02 7.11 -21.30
CA THR A 37 -17.88 7.97 -20.96
C THR A 37 -16.89 8.18 -22.12
N GLY A 38 -17.19 7.64 -23.30
CA GLY A 38 -16.36 7.64 -24.51
C GLY A 38 -15.21 6.63 -24.49
N HIS A 39 -15.07 5.85 -23.43
CA HIS A 39 -14.02 4.83 -23.31
C HIS A 39 -14.32 3.63 -24.21
N PHE A 40 -13.29 2.95 -24.71
CA PHE A 40 -13.45 1.78 -25.56
C PHE A 40 -13.01 0.51 -24.83
N VAL A 41 -13.92 -0.47 -24.79
CA VAL A 41 -13.65 -1.81 -24.29
C VAL A 41 -13.46 -2.75 -25.47
N LEU A 42 -12.29 -3.37 -25.54
CA LEU A 42 -11.93 -4.33 -26.58
C LEU A 42 -11.99 -5.74 -25.99
N TYR A 43 -12.69 -6.63 -26.69
CA TYR A 43 -12.89 -8.05 -26.34
C TYR A 43 -12.18 -8.93 -27.36
N GLY A 44 -11.57 -10.02 -26.88
CA GLY A 44 -10.94 -11.02 -27.72
C GLY A 44 -11.89 -12.15 -28.16
N LYS A 45 -11.37 -13.13 -28.90
CA LYS A 45 -12.12 -14.30 -29.42
C LYS A 45 -12.89 -15.10 -28.37
N HIS A 46 -12.42 -15.07 -27.13
CA HIS A 46 -13.02 -15.77 -25.99
C HIS A 46 -14.18 -14.97 -25.36
N GLY A 47 -14.55 -13.82 -25.93
CA GLY A 47 -15.62 -12.95 -25.43
C GLY A 47 -15.26 -12.16 -24.17
N GLN A 48 -14.05 -12.31 -23.64
CA GLN A 48 -13.57 -11.55 -22.48
C GLN A 48 -12.82 -10.29 -22.92
N ARG A 49 -12.87 -9.27 -22.06
CA ARG A 49 -12.15 -8.01 -22.25
C ARG A 49 -10.64 -8.26 -22.28
N ILE A 50 -9.96 -7.72 -23.27
CA ILE A 50 -8.49 -7.76 -23.41
C ILE A 50 -7.83 -6.40 -23.25
N LEU A 51 -8.55 -5.29 -23.47
CA LEU A 51 -8.01 -3.94 -23.37
C LEU A 51 -9.13 -2.95 -23.02
N LEU A 52 -8.84 -1.99 -22.14
CA LEU A 52 -9.63 -0.78 -21.94
C LEU A 52 -8.77 0.43 -22.26
N VAL A 53 -9.30 1.35 -23.07
CA VAL A 53 -8.67 2.63 -23.37
C VAL A 53 -9.62 3.79 -23.12
N ASP A 54 -9.05 4.96 -22.82
CA ASP A 54 -9.81 6.21 -22.78
C ASP A 54 -10.20 6.68 -24.21
N PRO A 55 -11.01 7.75 -24.36
CA PRO A 55 -11.46 8.20 -25.69
C PRO A 55 -10.33 8.68 -26.62
N ASP A 56 -9.17 9.02 -26.03
CA ASP A 56 -7.97 9.47 -26.74
C ASP A 56 -7.00 8.29 -26.99
N GLY A 57 -7.46 7.05 -26.75
CA GLY A 57 -6.75 5.82 -27.10
C GLY A 57 -5.67 5.42 -26.12
N ASN A 58 -5.57 6.08 -24.96
CA ASN A 58 -4.58 5.75 -23.96
C ASN A 58 -5.01 4.49 -23.19
N PRO A 59 -4.16 3.45 -23.11
CA PRO A 59 -4.47 2.24 -22.37
C PRO A 59 -4.57 2.46 -20.86
N LEU A 60 -5.66 1.97 -20.27
CA LEU A 60 -5.89 1.94 -18.82
C LEU A 60 -5.61 0.56 -18.22
N HIS A 61 -5.98 -0.51 -18.93
CA HIS A 61 -5.58 -1.87 -18.58
C HIS A 61 -5.58 -2.81 -19.78
N GLU A 62 -4.81 -3.90 -19.66
CA GLU A 62 -4.77 -5.00 -20.61
C GLU A 62 -4.87 -6.34 -19.86
N CYS A 63 -5.58 -7.31 -20.45
CA CYS A 63 -5.81 -8.64 -19.89
C CYS A 63 -5.33 -9.73 -20.84
N LEU A 64 -4.76 -10.78 -20.26
CA LEU A 64 -4.44 -12.02 -20.94
C LEU A 64 -5.32 -13.14 -20.39
N TRP A 65 -6.03 -13.79 -21.30
CA TRP A 65 -6.92 -14.90 -21.00
C TRP A 65 -6.44 -16.16 -21.70
N GLU A 66 -6.64 -17.30 -21.04
CA GLU A 66 -6.36 -18.61 -21.59
C GLU A 66 -7.59 -19.52 -21.42
N GLN A 67 -7.76 -20.45 -22.36
CA GLN A 67 -8.75 -21.51 -22.24
C GLN A 67 -8.11 -22.70 -21.54
N LYS A 68 -8.58 -23.02 -20.33
CA LYS A 68 -8.17 -24.22 -19.60
C LYS A 68 -8.60 -25.49 -20.36
N PRO A 69 -7.94 -26.65 -20.14
CA PRO A 69 -8.33 -27.92 -20.75
C PRO A 69 -9.80 -28.31 -20.49
N THR A 70 -10.40 -27.82 -19.41
CA THR A 70 -11.82 -27.98 -19.07
C THR A 70 -12.77 -27.19 -19.98
N GLY A 71 -12.24 -26.35 -20.88
CA GLY A 71 -12.99 -25.43 -21.72
C GLY A 71 -13.28 -24.08 -21.06
N ALA A 72 -13.08 -23.96 -19.74
CA ALA A 72 -13.26 -22.71 -19.00
C ALA A 72 -12.21 -21.66 -19.40
N ILE A 73 -12.61 -20.39 -19.43
CA ILE A 73 -11.70 -19.27 -19.69
C ILE A 73 -11.21 -18.70 -18.37
N SER A 74 -9.89 -18.57 -18.21
CA SER A 74 -9.27 -18.02 -17.00
C SER A 74 -8.33 -16.87 -17.31
N LEU A 75 -8.33 -15.86 -16.46
CA LEU A 75 -7.35 -14.78 -16.50
C LEU A 75 -6.00 -15.38 -16.09
N THR A 76 -4.95 -15.12 -16.87
CA THR A 76 -3.59 -15.58 -16.54
C THR A 76 -2.70 -14.42 -16.12
N SER A 77 -2.98 -13.22 -16.63
CA SER A 77 -2.31 -11.99 -16.24
C SER A 77 -3.14 -10.78 -16.62
N ALA A 78 -3.05 -9.72 -15.84
CA ALA A 78 -3.52 -8.40 -16.23
C ALA A 78 -2.45 -7.36 -15.91
N ARG A 79 -2.50 -6.22 -16.59
CA ARG A 79 -1.69 -5.06 -16.24
C ARG A 79 -2.54 -3.82 -16.25
N LEU A 80 -2.33 -2.96 -15.24
CA LEU A 80 -3.13 -1.77 -14.97
C LEU A 80 -2.20 -0.57 -14.97
N ARG A 81 -2.58 0.50 -15.67
CA ARG A 81 -1.85 1.76 -15.69
C ARG A 81 -2.32 2.62 -14.53
N LEU A 82 -1.40 3.14 -13.73
CA LEU A 82 -1.67 4.05 -12.63
C LEU A 82 -1.80 5.50 -13.14
N ASP A 83 -2.37 6.36 -12.30
CA ASP A 83 -2.67 7.76 -12.66
C ASP A 83 -1.43 8.59 -12.98
N TRP A 84 -0.25 8.14 -12.57
CA TRP A 84 1.04 8.77 -12.84
C TRP A 84 1.84 8.04 -13.94
N GLY A 85 1.19 7.14 -14.69
CA GLY A 85 1.75 6.48 -15.87
C GLY A 85 2.41 5.12 -15.62
N GLN A 86 2.79 4.80 -14.38
CA GLN A 86 3.38 3.51 -14.02
C GLN A 86 2.44 2.35 -14.26
N TRP A 87 2.98 1.22 -14.73
CA TRP A 87 2.23 -0.03 -14.86
C TRP A 87 2.43 -0.93 -13.64
N ILE A 88 1.34 -1.55 -13.19
CA ILE A 88 1.36 -2.67 -12.26
C ILE A 88 0.73 -3.89 -12.92
N GLY A 89 1.04 -5.07 -12.40
CA GLY A 89 0.57 -6.35 -12.90
C GLY A 89 -0.23 -7.09 -11.83
N ILE A 90 -1.18 -7.89 -12.28
CA ILE A 90 -1.87 -8.90 -11.48
C ILE A 90 -1.57 -10.25 -12.12
N LYS A 91 -1.09 -11.21 -11.32
CA LYS A 91 -1.06 -12.63 -11.69
C LYS A 91 -2.02 -13.39 -10.79
N PRO A 92 -3.11 -13.93 -11.34
CA PRO A 92 -3.92 -14.92 -10.66
C PRO A 92 -3.05 -16.10 -10.23
N GLU A 93 -3.25 -16.58 -9.00
CA GLU A 93 -2.46 -17.68 -8.42
C GLU A 93 -0.93 -17.40 -8.41
N GLY A 94 -0.54 -16.11 -8.44
CA GLY A 94 0.85 -15.69 -8.55
C GLY A 94 1.69 -15.91 -7.29
N LEU A 95 1.04 -16.25 -6.16
CA LEU A 95 1.69 -16.63 -4.92
C LEU A 95 1.05 -17.91 -4.38
N VAL A 96 1.84 -18.97 -4.30
CA VAL A 96 1.43 -20.28 -3.75
C VAL A 96 2.40 -20.66 -2.65
N ASN A 97 1.89 -20.68 -1.41
CA ASN A 97 2.63 -21.19 -0.26
C ASN A 97 2.15 -22.61 0.05
N THR A 98 3.09 -23.50 0.37
CA THR A 98 2.80 -24.91 0.63
C THR A 98 3.12 -25.24 2.08
N ILE A 99 2.13 -25.77 2.80
CA ILE A 99 2.27 -26.23 4.19
C ILE A 99 2.09 -27.74 4.19
N THR A 100 3.03 -28.46 4.82
CA THR A 100 2.94 -29.91 5.01
C THR A 100 2.65 -30.23 6.47
N LEU A 101 1.67 -31.11 6.70
CA LEU A 101 1.26 -31.58 8.01
C LEU A 101 1.51 -33.09 8.11
N ASP A 102 2.14 -33.53 9.20
CA ASP A 102 2.27 -34.95 9.54
C ASP A 102 1.08 -35.36 10.44
N LEU A 103 0.15 -36.11 9.88
CA LEU A 103 -1.03 -36.64 10.55
C LEU A 103 -0.83 -38.08 11.06
N SER A 104 0.27 -38.75 10.69
CA SER A 104 0.51 -40.18 10.99
C SER A 104 0.46 -40.53 12.47
N ARG A 105 0.71 -39.54 13.34
CA ARG A 105 0.69 -39.67 14.80
C ARG A 105 -0.69 -39.49 15.41
N ARG A 106 -1.69 -39.07 14.63
CA ARG A 106 -3.06 -38.84 15.10
C ARG A 106 -3.86 -40.14 14.99
N GLN A 107 -4.55 -40.50 16.08
CA GLN A 107 -5.41 -41.69 16.07
C GLN A 107 -6.51 -41.55 15.00
N GLY A 108 -6.65 -42.55 14.14
CA GLY A 108 -7.65 -42.58 13.06
C GLY A 108 -7.34 -41.66 11.88
N TRP A 109 -6.06 -41.31 11.66
CA TRP A 109 -5.65 -40.44 10.56
C TRP A 109 -6.03 -40.99 9.18
N GLU A 110 -6.15 -42.31 9.04
CA GLU A 110 -6.54 -42.98 7.79
C GLU A 110 -7.97 -42.62 7.36
N GLY A 111 -8.81 -42.16 8.29
CA GLY A 111 -10.18 -41.71 8.03
C GLY A 111 -10.33 -40.20 7.87
N ILE A 112 -9.26 -39.42 7.96
CA ILE A 112 -9.32 -37.95 7.82
C ILE A 112 -9.66 -37.59 6.38
N THR A 113 -10.63 -36.71 6.22
CA THR A 113 -11.03 -36.12 4.94
C THR A 113 -10.46 -34.70 4.78
N GLN A 114 -10.53 -34.16 3.55
CA GLN A 114 -10.17 -32.76 3.30
C GLN A 114 -11.01 -31.81 4.16
N ASP A 115 -12.29 -32.10 4.35
CA ASP A 115 -13.18 -31.28 5.17
C ASP A 115 -12.87 -31.36 6.67
N ASP A 116 -12.32 -32.47 7.17
CA ASP A 116 -11.84 -32.53 8.55
C ASP A 116 -10.67 -31.54 8.74
N LEU A 117 -9.76 -31.45 7.77
CA LEU A 117 -8.68 -30.46 7.79
C LEU A 117 -9.20 -29.02 7.68
N ARG A 118 -10.18 -28.77 6.80
CA ARG A 118 -10.84 -27.46 6.71
C ARG A 118 -11.58 -27.11 7.98
N GLN A 119 -12.20 -28.07 8.66
CA GLN A 119 -12.89 -27.86 9.92
C GLN A 119 -11.91 -27.50 11.05
N MET A 120 -10.70 -28.08 11.02
CA MET A 120 -9.62 -27.66 11.91
C MET A 120 -9.16 -26.23 11.60
N ALA A 121 -8.93 -25.92 10.33
CA ALA A 121 -8.56 -24.57 9.90
C ALA A 121 -9.63 -23.54 10.28
N ALA A 122 -10.92 -23.85 10.09
CA ALA A 122 -12.05 -23.02 10.48
C ALA A 122 -12.01 -22.66 11.98
N ARG A 123 -11.72 -23.65 12.84
CA ARG A 123 -11.58 -23.42 14.29
C ARG A 123 -10.37 -22.55 14.62
N SER A 124 -9.23 -22.78 13.95
CA SER A 124 -8.01 -22.00 14.18
C SER A 124 -8.10 -20.57 13.64
N LEU A 125 -8.87 -20.35 12.59
CA LEU A 125 -9.02 -19.05 11.91
C LEU A 125 -10.27 -18.28 12.39
N HIS A 126 -10.99 -18.80 13.38
CA HIS A 126 -12.26 -18.24 13.88
C HIS A 126 -13.25 -17.93 12.74
N SER A 127 -13.33 -18.83 11.75
CA SER A 127 -14.17 -18.71 10.57
C SER A 127 -15.12 -19.91 10.47
N ASP A 128 -16.18 -19.81 9.66
CA ASP A 128 -17.01 -20.96 9.36
C ASP A 128 -16.39 -21.87 8.27
N LEU A 129 -16.87 -23.12 8.20
CA LEU A 129 -16.39 -24.11 7.23
C LEU A 129 -16.70 -23.72 5.78
N ALA A 130 -17.82 -23.04 5.52
CA ALA A 130 -18.22 -22.67 4.17
C ALA A 130 -17.24 -21.64 3.58
N MET A 131 -16.82 -20.66 4.40
CA MET A 131 -15.84 -19.66 4.04
C MET A 131 -14.45 -20.29 3.84
N VAL A 132 -14.05 -21.23 4.70
CA VAL A 132 -12.79 -21.97 4.49
C VAL A 132 -12.84 -22.79 3.20
N ARG A 133 -13.94 -23.51 2.91
CA ARG A 133 -14.11 -24.23 1.64
C ARG A 133 -14.09 -23.30 0.42
N PHE A 134 -14.61 -22.09 0.55
CA PHE A 134 -14.60 -21.10 -0.53
C PHE A 134 -13.18 -20.70 -0.93
N PHE A 135 -12.30 -20.45 0.05
CA PHE A 135 -10.91 -20.04 -0.22
C PHE A 135 -9.94 -21.20 -0.43
N TYR A 136 -10.14 -22.33 0.28
CA TYR A 136 -9.34 -23.56 0.19
C TYR A 136 -10.16 -24.66 -0.49
N ARG A 137 -10.05 -24.71 -1.83
CA ARG A 137 -10.76 -25.65 -2.70
C ARG A 137 -10.18 -27.06 -2.57
N ASP A 138 -10.76 -28.04 -3.25
CA ASP A 138 -10.35 -29.45 -3.14
C ASP A 138 -8.95 -29.67 -3.70
N GLU A 139 -8.57 -28.95 -4.76
CA GLU A 139 -7.22 -28.96 -5.31
C GLU A 139 -6.16 -28.39 -4.34
N ASP A 140 -6.57 -27.59 -3.36
CA ASP A 140 -5.65 -26.93 -2.43
C ASP A 140 -5.37 -27.78 -1.18
N VAL A 141 -6.09 -28.88 -0.97
CA VAL A 141 -5.92 -29.74 0.21
C VAL A 141 -5.67 -31.17 -0.25
N VAL A 142 -4.41 -31.60 -0.28
CA VAL A 142 -4.02 -32.93 -0.76
C VAL A 142 -3.72 -33.84 0.42
N LEU A 143 -4.41 -34.98 0.50
CA LEU A 143 -4.13 -36.04 1.48
C LEU A 143 -3.25 -37.11 0.83
N HIS A 144 -2.15 -37.46 1.49
CA HIS A 144 -1.22 -38.49 1.04
C HIS A 144 -1.46 -39.80 1.80
N GLY A 145 -1.21 -40.93 1.13
CA GLY A 145 -1.44 -42.27 1.69
C GLY A 145 -0.46 -42.68 2.80
N ASP A 146 0.54 -41.86 3.10
CA ASP A 146 1.55 -42.06 4.14
C ASP A 146 1.25 -41.28 5.44
N GLY A 147 0.07 -40.65 5.51
CA GLY A 147 -0.34 -39.85 6.66
C GLY A 147 0.18 -38.42 6.61
N GLN A 148 0.72 -37.96 5.48
CA GLN A 148 0.97 -36.54 5.25
C GLN A 148 -0.25 -35.85 4.62
N ALA A 149 -0.38 -34.56 4.87
CA ALA A 149 -1.29 -33.69 4.13
C ALA A 149 -0.55 -32.45 3.66
N THR A 150 -0.90 -31.97 2.48
CA THR A 150 -0.39 -30.73 1.91
C THR A 150 -1.51 -29.73 1.73
N ILE A 151 -1.32 -28.52 2.23
CA ILE A 151 -2.24 -27.40 2.07
C ILE A 151 -1.55 -26.34 1.21
N HIS A 152 -2.17 -25.98 0.10
CA HIS A 152 -1.77 -24.90 -0.78
C HIS A 152 -2.54 -23.63 -0.41
N GLN A 153 -1.82 -22.61 0.02
CA GLN A 153 -2.35 -21.27 0.17
C GLN A 153 -2.12 -20.51 -1.13
N VAL A 154 -3.18 -20.39 -1.92
CA VAL A 154 -3.15 -19.77 -3.25
C VAL A 154 -3.69 -18.34 -3.17
N LYS A 155 -2.90 -17.39 -3.65
CA LYS A 155 -3.22 -15.95 -3.66
C LYS A 155 -2.94 -15.34 -5.01
N ASP A 156 -3.71 -14.30 -5.36
CA ASP A 156 -3.45 -13.47 -6.51
C ASP A 156 -2.43 -12.41 -6.13
N ALA A 157 -1.42 -12.19 -6.98
CA ALA A 157 -0.29 -11.35 -6.64
C ALA A 157 -0.25 -10.08 -7.51
N PHE A 158 0.03 -8.95 -6.86
CA PHE A 158 0.33 -7.67 -7.48
C PHE A 158 1.82 -7.50 -7.68
N TYR A 159 2.18 -6.92 -8.82
CA TYR A 159 3.55 -6.67 -9.22
C TYR A 159 3.74 -5.23 -9.69
N VAL A 160 4.88 -4.63 -9.39
CA VAL A 160 5.38 -3.47 -10.12
C VAL A 160 5.93 -3.95 -11.46
N LEU A 161 5.57 -3.27 -12.56
CA LEU A 161 6.06 -3.55 -13.91
C LEU A 161 6.89 -2.36 -14.42
N PRO A 162 8.20 -2.26 -14.11
CA PRO A 162 9.01 -1.09 -14.46
C PRO A 162 8.92 -0.69 -15.94
N ASN A 163 8.93 -1.68 -16.83
CA ASN A 163 8.86 -1.48 -18.29
C ASN A 163 7.47 -1.84 -18.88
N GLY A 164 6.45 -1.94 -18.02
CA GLY A 164 5.09 -2.34 -18.41
C GLY A 164 4.94 -3.81 -18.85
N SER A 165 5.96 -4.65 -18.62
CA SER A 165 5.96 -6.11 -18.86
C SER A 165 6.26 -6.86 -17.55
N PHE A 166 5.96 -8.17 -17.55
CA PHE A 166 6.23 -9.05 -16.41
C PHE A 166 7.68 -9.59 -16.34
N GLU A 167 8.55 -9.20 -17.25
CA GLU A 167 9.94 -9.73 -17.33
C GLU A 167 10.77 -9.31 -16.12
N GLU A 168 10.62 -8.06 -15.67
CA GLU A 168 11.30 -7.48 -14.51
C GLU A 168 10.32 -7.21 -13.36
N ALA A 169 9.24 -7.99 -13.30
CA ALA A 169 8.20 -7.81 -12.31
C ALA A 169 8.75 -7.95 -10.89
N ARG A 170 8.41 -7.00 -10.03
CA ARG A 170 8.74 -7.03 -8.60
C ARG A 170 7.48 -7.20 -7.78
N PHE A 171 7.46 -8.18 -6.89
CA PHE A 171 6.32 -8.41 -6.02
C PHE A 171 6.03 -7.18 -5.17
N MET A 172 4.74 -6.86 -5.04
CA MET A 172 4.27 -5.70 -4.30
C MET A 172 3.38 -6.12 -3.13
N SER A 173 2.32 -6.87 -3.43
CA SER A 173 1.25 -7.21 -2.49
C SER A 173 0.49 -8.42 -3.05
N CYS A 174 -0.42 -9.00 -2.25
CA CYS A 174 -1.29 -10.07 -2.70
C CYS A 174 -2.69 -9.92 -2.11
N MET A 175 -3.63 -10.65 -2.70
CA MET A 175 -5.00 -10.77 -2.22
C MET A 175 -5.49 -12.20 -2.35
N SER A 176 -6.64 -12.49 -1.76
CA SER A 176 -7.28 -13.80 -1.92
C SER A 176 -7.50 -14.14 -3.40
N ARG A 177 -7.39 -15.43 -3.73
CA ARG A 177 -7.62 -15.92 -5.11
C ARG A 177 -9.03 -15.56 -5.56
N MET A 178 -9.14 -14.74 -6.61
CA MET A 178 -10.42 -14.36 -7.19
C MET A 178 -10.80 -15.31 -8.32
N GLU A 179 -12.12 -15.52 -8.50
CA GLU A 179 -12.63 -16.12 -9.72
C GLU A 179 -12.77 -15.02 -10.79
N TRP A 180 -11.69 -14.67 -11.47
CA TRP A 180 -11.66 -13.55 -12.42
C TRP A 180 -12.68 -13.65 -13.56
N SER A 181 -13.07 -14.87 -13.92
CA SER A 181 -14.11 -15.14 -14.92
C SER A 181 -15.52 -14.82 -14.43
N ARG A 182 -15.71 -14.65 -13.11
CA ARG A 182 -16.96 -14.35 -12.44
C ARG A 182 -16.70 -13.68 -11.08
N ILE A 183 -16.60 -12.35 -11.09
CA ILE A 183 -16.42 -11.54 -9.88
C ILE A 183 -17.61 -11.75 -8.94
N ASP A 184 -17.37 -12.38 -7.79
CA ASP A 184 -18.40 -12.76 -6.82
C ASP A 184 -18.17 -12.19 -5.40
N TYR A 185 -17.04 -11.53 -5.13
CA TYR A 185 -16.78 -10.83 -3.87
C TYR A 185 -15.78 -9.67 -4.02
N LEU A 186 -15.66 -8.85 -2.98
CA LEU A 186 -14.63 -7.83 -2.82
C LEU A 186 -13.46 -8.38 -1.98
N PRO A 187 -12.21 -8.37 -2.49
CA PRO A 187 -11.11 -9.06 -1.83
C PRO A 187 -10.44 -8.25 -0.72
N VAL A 188 -9.83 -8.97 0.21
CA VAL A 188 -8.87 -8.44 1.19
C VAL A 188 -7.50 -8.33 0.53
N VAL A 189 -6.80 -7.21 0.74
CA VAL A 189 -5.42 -7.02 0.26
C VAL A 189 -4.44 -7.07 1.43
N GLU A 190 -3.45 -7.94 1.32
CA GLU A 190 -2.35 -8.07 2.28
C GLU A 190 -1.13 -7.24 1.85
N LEU A 191 -0.29 -6.83 2.80
CA LEU A 191 0.84 -5.92 2.55
C LEU A 191 0.39 -4.61 1.87
N PHE A 192 -0.74 -4.05 2.30
CA PHE A 192 -1.35 -2.87 1.70
C PHE A 192 -0.41 -1.65 1.61
N LEU A 193 0.49 -1.48 2.59
CA LEU A 193 1.47 -0.38 2.62
C LEU A 193 2.51 -0.44 1.49
N SER A 194 2.63 -1.59 0.82
CA SER A 194 3.48 -1.79 -0.34
C SER A 194 2.85 -1.30 -1.64
N LEU A 195 1.56 -0.97 -1.67
CA LEU A 195 0.87 -0.54 -2.89
C LEU A 195 1.29 0.87 -3.32
N PHE A 196 1.63 1.03 -4.61
CA PHE A 196 1.81 2.36 -5.18
C PHE A 196 0.53 3.20 -5.11
N PRO A 197 0.65 4.54 -4.94
CA PRO A 197 -0.49 5.45 -5.02
C PRO A 197 -1.28 5.25 -6.32
N GLY A 198 -2.60 5.14 -6.19
CA GLY A 198 -3.51 4.89 -7.31
C GLY A 198 -3.78 3.40 -7.61
N THR A 199 -3.03 2.46 -7.01
CA THR A 199 -3.22 1.01 -7.25
C THR A 199 -4.65 0.56 -6.94
N GLY A 200 -5.18 0.93 -5.78
CA GLY A 200 -6.55 0.59 -5.40
C GLY A 200 -7.59 1.10 -6.41
N SER A 201 -7.48 2.35 -6.84
CA SER A 201 -8.40 2.92 -7.83
C SER A 201 -8.32 2.22 -9.18
N ALA A 202 -7.13 1.93 -9.69
CA ALA A 202 -6.94 1.22 -10.96
C ALA A 202 -7.42 -0.24 -10.88
N ALA A 203 -7.16 -0.94 -9.77
CA ALA A 203 -7.61 -2.30 -9.55
C ALA A 203 -9.14 -2.39 -9.44
N PHE A 204 -9.77 -1.46 -8.73
CA PHE A 204 -11.23 -1.44 -8.62
C PHE A 204 -11.93 -0.96 -9.88
N GLU A 205 -11.33 -0.07 -10.68
CA GLU A 205 -11.80 0.23 -12.04
C GLU A 205 -11.79 -1.04 -12.91
N PHE A 206 -10.75 -1.87 -12.78
CA PHE A 206 -10.67 -3.15 -13.48
C PHE A 206 -11.69 -4.18 -12.99
N ILE A 207 -11.77 -4.43 -11.67
CA ILE A 207 -12.74 -5.34 -11.06
C ILE A 207 -14.17 -4.91 -11.40
N ARG A 208 -14.48 -3.62 -11.30
CA ARG A 208 -15.80 -3.09 -11.65
C ARG A 208 -16.11 -3.31 -13.13
N GLY A 209 -15.14 -3.09 -14.00
CA GLY A 209 -15.27 -3.34 -15.43
C GLY A 209 -15.58 -4.81 -15.75
N LEU A 210 -14.85 -5.75 -15.16
CA LEU A 210 -15.12 -7.18 -15.34
C LEU A 210 -16.49 -7.58 -14.78
N TYR A 211 -16.84 -7.08 -13.61
CA TYR A 211 -18.15 -7.32 -13.02
C TYR A 211 -19.29 -6.88 -13.96
N ASP A 212 -19.19 -5.69 -14.55
CA ASP A 212 -20.20 -5.18 -15.50
C ASP A 212 -20.28 -6.04 -16.77
N ASP A 213 -19.14 -6.50 -17.30
CA ASP A 213 -19.08 -7.41 -18.47
C ASP A 213 -19.79 -8.75 -18.19
N GLN A 214 -19.74 -9.23 -16.94
CA GLN A 214 -20.24 -10.53 -16.53
C GLN A 214 -21.73 -10.49 -16.11
N ASN A 215 -22.24 -9.31 -15.75
CA ASN A 215 -23.56 -9.13 -15.14
C ASN A 215 -24.53 -8.30 -16.02
N ILE A 216 -24.36 -8.33 -17.34
CA ILE A 216 -25.20 -7.60 -18.31
C ILE A 216 -26.70 -7.91 -18.15
N ASN A 217 -27.04 -9.15 -17.76
CA ASN A 217 -28.41 -9.65 -17.66
C ASN A 217 -29.00 -9.63 -16.24
N GLY A 218 -28.26 -9.12 -15.24
CA GLY A 218 -28.73 -9.09 -13.86
C GLY A 218 -27.61 -8.75 -12.88
N VAL A 219 -27.95 -7.91 -11.89
CA VAL A 219 -27.00 -7.41 -10.89
C VAL A 219 -26.99 -8.33 -9.67
N LEU A 220 -25.81 -8.79 -9.29
CA LEU A 220 -25.60 -9.59 -8.07
C LEU A 220 -24.82 -8.78 -7.03
N PRO A 221 -25.30 -8.63 -5.80
CA PRO A 221 -24.54 -7.93 -4.76
C PRO A 221 -23.23 -8.66 -4.46
N LEU A 222 -22.16 -7.91 -4.26
CA LEU A 222 -20.89 -8.42 -3.77
C LEU A 222 -20.84 -8.31 -2.24
N GLN A 223 -20.07 -9.19 -1.60
CA GLN A 223 -19.74 -9.11 -0.17
C GLN A 223 -18.23 -8.95 0.00
N TYR A 224 -17.81 -8.33 1.10
CA TYR A 224 -16.39 -8.31 1.46
C TYR A 224 -16.00 -9.62 2.12
N SER A 225 -14.97 -10.29 1.62
CA SER A 225 -14.60 -11.62 2.11
C SER A 225 -13.09 -11.88 1.99
N GLY A 226 -12.56 -12.60 2.97
CA GLY A 226 -11.17 -13.05 3.04
C GLY A 226 -10.92 -13.84 4.32
N ILE A 227 -9.77 -14.50 4.41
CA ILE A 227 -9.37 -15.22 5.63
C ILE A 227 -7.93 -14.82 5.99
N PRO A 228 -7.74 -14.03 7.05
CA PRO A 228 -8.77 -13.26 7.81
C PRO A 228 -9.26 -12.01 7.06
N VAL A 229 -10.34 -11.38 7.55
CA VAL A 229 -10.80 -10.07 7.07
C VAL A 229 -10.20 -8.93 7.90
N TYR A 230 -9.84 -7.83 7.23
CA TYR A 230 -9.33 -6.61 7.87
C TYR A 230 -10.10 -5.38 7.36
N PRO A 231 -11.34 -5.14 7.83
CA PRO A 231 -12.07 -3.97 7.41
C PRO A 231 -11.40 -2.68 7.88
N SER A 232 -11.44 -1.65 7.04
CA SER A 232 -10.93 -0.32 7.39
C SER A 232 -11.73 0.76 6.70
N GLU A 233 -11.77 1.96 7.27
CA GLU A 233 -12.45 3.09 6.61
C GLU A 233 -11.87 3.40 5.23
N ALA A 234 -10.56 3.17 5.04
CA ALA A 234 -9.90 3.36 3.76
C ALA A 234 -10.44 2.38 2.70
N ALA A 235 -10.58 1.10 3.05
CA ALA A 235 -11.20 0.10 2.20
C ALA A 235 -12.67 0.44 1.91
N PHE A 236 -13.46 0.78 2.94
CA PHE A 236 -14.85 1.17 2.77
C PHE A 236 -15.02 2.36 1.81
N ARG A 237 -14.20 3.41 1.98
CA ARG A 237 -14.22 4.59 1.10
C ARG A 237 -13.84 4.22 -0.33
N LEU A 238 -12.83 3.37 -0.53
CA LEU A 238 -12.41 2.92 -1.86
C LEU A 238 -13.52 2.11 -2.55
N PHE A 239 -14.10 1.13 -1.86
CA PHE A 239 -15.20 0.32 -2.39
C PHE A 239 -16.40 1.20 -2.73
N GLY A 240 -16.72 2.16 -1.84
CA GLY A 240 -17.77 3.17 -1.98
C GLY A 240 -17.64 4.07 -3.22
N LEU A 241 -16.48 4.11 -3.88
CA LEU A 241 -16.32 4.83 -5.14
C LEU A 241 -16.98 4.08 -6.32
N PHE A 242 -16.97 2.75 -6.29
CA PHE A 242 -17.38 1.88 -7.40
C PHE A 242 -18.67 1.10 -7.10
N PHE A 243 -18.96 0.87 -5.83
CA PHE A 243 -20.11 0.12 -5.33
C PHE A 243 -20.82 0.89 -4.21
N THR A 244 -22.14 0.78 -4.14
CA THR A 244 -22.99 1.35 -3.10
C THR A 244 -23.15 0.32 -1.98
N PRO A 245 -22.71 0.61 -0.75
CA PRO A 245 -22.91 -0.28 0.38
C PRO A 245 -24.36 -0.23 0.87
N SER A 246 -24.87 -1.38 1.28
CA SER A 246 -26.21 -1.55 1.84
C SER A 246 -26.19 -2.66 2.89
N VAL A 247 -27.04 -2.52 3.90
CA VAL A 247 -27.26 -3.53 4.94
C VAL A 247 -28.76 -3.74 5.10
N SER A 248 -29.17 -4.93 5.55
CA SER A 248 -30.58 -5.23 5.79
C SER A 248 -31.14 -4.55 7.06
N SER A 249 -30.26 -4.14 7.98
CA SER A 249 -30.62 -3.43 9.20
C SER A 249 -30.74 -1.91 8.96
N SER A 250 -31.28 -1.17 9.92
CA SER A 250 -31.26 0.31 9.90
C SER A 250 -29.93 0.93 10.34
N GLN A 251 -28.89 0.11 10.54
CA GLN A 251 -27.57 0.56 11.00
C GLN A 251 -26.78 1.24 9.87
N SER A 252 -25.77 2.02 10.24
CA SER A 252 -24.81 2.56 9.28
C SER A 252 -24.03 1.42 8.61
N PRO A 253 -23.97 1.34 7.26
CA PRO A 253 -23.16 0.34 6.59
C PRO A 253 -21.67 0.42 6.95
N LEU A 254 -21.16 1.62 7.27
CA LEU A 254 -19.77 1.79 7.70
C LEU A 254 -19.51 1.12 9.05
N GLU A 255 -20.43 1.29 10.02
CA GLU A 255 -20.28 0.69 11.34
C GLU A 255 -20.31 -0.84 11.27
N VAL A 256 -21.24 -1.39 10.47
CA VAL A 256 -21.31 -2.85 10.22
C VAL A 256 -20.05 -3.34 9.50
N PHE A 257 -19.55 -2.57 8.53
CA PHE A 257 -18.33 -2.93 7.82
C PHE A 257 -17.09 -2.99 8.72
N LEU A 258 -16.93 -2.02 9.63
CA LEU A 258 -15.77 -1.93 10.52
C LEU A 258 -15.74 -3.01 11.61
N ASP A 259 -16.86 -3.66 11.86
CA ASP A 259 -16.94 -4.84 12.73
C ASP A 259 -16.44 -6.07 11.97
N VAL A 260 -15.30 -6.62 12.40
CA VAL A 260 -14.61 -7.76 11.77
C VAL A 260 -15.56 -8.94 11.55
N GLU A 261 -16.35 -9.29 12.57
CA GLU A 261 -17.27 -10.44 12.57
C GLU A 261 -18.46 -10.22 11.65
N ARG A 262 -18.81 -8.96 11.36
CA ARG A 262 -20.03 -8.58 10.63
C ARG A 262 -19.77 -7.92 9.29
N SER A 263 -18.50 -7.70 8.93
CA SER A 263 -18.09 -7.00 7.72
C SER A 263 -18.66 -7.62 6.43
N HIS A 264 -18.90 -8.93 6.44
CA HIS A 264 -19.51 -9.69 5.35
C HIS A 264 -21.02 -9.45 5.18
N GLU A 265 -21.71 -8.89 6.19
CA GLU A 265 -23.15 -8.54 6.13
C GLU A 265 -23.43 -7.36 5.18
N VAL A 266 -22.40 -6.59 4.82
CA VAL A 266 -22.53 -5.44 3.92
C VAL A 266 -22.59 -5.92 2.47
N HIS A 267 -23.71 -5.65 1.81
CA HIS A 267 -23.90 -5.88 0.39
C HIS A 267 -23.47 -4.67 -0.43
N TRP A 268 -22.68 -4.91 -1.47
CA TRP A 268 -22.11 -3.91 -2.35
C TRP A 268 -22.73 -4.05 -3.74
N LEU A 269 -23.59 -3.10 -4.10
CA LEU A 269 -24.23 -3.06 -5.42
C LEU A 269 -23.47 -2.11 -6.35
N PRO A 270 -23.47 -2.33 -7.67
CA PRO A 270 -22.84 -1.40 -8.60
C PRO A 270 -23.35 0.04 -8.41
N ALA A 271 -22.43 0.99 -8.17
CA ALA A 271 -22.78 2.41 -8.17
C ALA A 271 -23.20 2.86 -9.58
N SER A 272 -24.19 3.76 -9.66
CA SER A 272 -24.73 4.31 -10.91
C SER A 272 -23.77 5.28 -11.61
N GLY A 273 -22.85 5.88 -10.86
CA GLY A 273 -21.76 6.69 -11.38
C GLY A 273 -20.51 6.47 -10.56
N PHE A 274 -19.46 5.96 -11.19
CA PHE A 274 -18.15 5.71 -10.59
C PHE A 274 -17.07 6.60 -11.23
N PRO A 275 -15.93 6.83 -10.56
CA PRO A 275 -14.83 7.62 -11.13
C PRO A 275 -14.22 6.92 -12.35
N VAL A 276 -14.01 7.67 -13.43
CA VAL A 276 -13.32 7.22 -14.64
C VAL A 276 -12.10 8.10 -14.91
N ARG A 277 -11.06 7.51 -15.51
CA ARG A 277 -9.76 8.15 -15.69
C ARG A 277 -9.48 8.49 -17.14
N TYR A 278 -9.03 9.70 -17.38
CA TYR A 278 -8.58 10.18 -18.68
C TYR A 278 -7.09 10.49 -18.60
N MET A 279 -6.30 9.92 -19.50
CA MET A 279 -4.87 10.14 -19.58
C MET A 279 -4.58 11.20 -20.64
N ASP A 280 -3.56 12.01 -20.40
CA ASP A 280 -3.07 13.02 -21.33
C ASP A 280 -1.55 12.95 -21.33
N GLU A 281 -1.02 12.15 -22.26
CA GLU A 281 0.42 11.95 -22.44
C GLU A 281 1.13 13.22 -22.92
N GLU A 282 0.42 14.19 -23.53
CA GLU A 282 1.03 15.46 -23.96
C GLU A 282 1.23 16.40 -22.75
N GLN A 283 0.25 16.45 -21.83
CA GLN A 283 0.31 17.26 -20.62
C GLN A 283 0.89 16.52 -19.41
N HIS A 284 1.27 15.25 -19.56
CA HIS A 284 1.75 14.37 -18.49
C HIS A 284 0.77 14.31 -17.32
N LEU A 285 -0.52 14.08 -17.60
CA LEU A 285 -1.61 14.25 -16.65
C LEU A 285 -2.58 13.07 -16.69
N CYS A 286 -3.11 12.68 -15.53
CA CYS A 286 -4.34 11.92 -15.44
C CYS A 286 -5.42 12.74 -14.74
N VAL A 287 -6.62 12.79 -15.32
CA VAL A 287 -7.79 13.42 -14.73
C VAL A 287 -8.83 12.36 -14.40
N THR A 288 -9.24 12.30 -13.14
CA THR A 288 -10.34 11.44 -12.69
C THR A 288 -11.62 12.25 -12.62
N VAL A 289 -12.66 11.79 -13.31
CA VAL A 289 -13.96 12.47 -13.43
C VAL A 289 -15.06 11.56 -12.90
N ARG A 290 -16.03 12.15 -12.20
CA ARG A 290 -17.27 11.47 -11.79
C ARG A 290 -18.42 12.44 -11.97
N ASN A 291 -19.48 12.01 -12.64
CA ASN A 291 -20.67 12.84 -12.92
C ASN A 291 -20.30 14.20 -13.55
N GLN A 292 -19.42 14.18 -14.56
CA GLN A 292 -18.91 15.38 -15.26
C GLN A 292 -18.16 16.39 -14.36
N MET A 293 -17.82 16.00 -13.12
CA MET A 293 -17.06 16.82 -12.18
C MET A 293 -15.69 16.19 -11.96
N ILE A 294 -14.65 17.02 -11.95
CA ILE A 294 -13.32 16.58 -11.53
C ILE A 294 -13.37 16.07 -10.10
N GLN A 295 -12.78 14.92 -9.86
CA GLN A 295 -12.56 14.38 -8.52
C GLN A 295 -11.10 14.59 -8.10
N LYS A 296 -10.18 14.34 -9.04
CA LYS A 296 -8.75 14.33 -8.81
C LYS A 296 -8.00 14.59 -10.11
N ALA A 297 -6.85 15.24 -10.02
CA ALA A 297 -5.85 15.31 -11.08
C ALA A 297 -4.50 14.84 -10.55
N THR A 298 -3.79 14.01 -11.30
CA THR A 298 -2.43 13.54 -10.96
C THR A 298 -1.49 14.00 -12.06
N TRP A 299 -0.57 14.89 -11.72
CA TRP A 299 0.48 15.35 -12.65
C TRP A 299 1.70 14.45 -12.50
N TRP A 300 2.19 13.88 -13.60
CA TRP A 300 3.21 12.84 -13.57
C TRP A 300 4.58 13.38 -13.18
N ASP A 301 4.82 14.66 -13.47
CA ASP A 301 6.10 15.32 -13.17
C ASP A 301 6.12 16.00 -11.80
N ASP A 302 5.18 15.66 -10.91
CA ASP A 302 5.08 16.26 -9.59
C ASP A 302 6.14 15.70 -8.62
N PRO A 303 7.10 16.53 -8.14
CA PRO A 303 8.14 16.08 -7.21
C PRO A 303 7.57 15.73 -5.83
N SER A 304 6.33 16.15 -5.52
CA SER A 304 5.70 15.82 -4.25
C SER A 304 5.10 14.41 -4.22
N GLY A 305 4.86 13.78 -5.38
CA GLY A 305 4.22 12.47 -5.50
C GLY A 305 2.76 12.44 -5.04
N LEU A 306 2.07 13.59 -5.04
CA LEU A 306 0.71 13.75 -4.56
C LEU A 306 -0.25 14.11 -5.69
N SER A 307 -1.51 13.72 -5.55
CA SER A 307 -2.56 14.21 -6.44
C SER A 307 -3.14 15.56 -5.97
N PHE A 308 -3.79 16.27 -6.90
CA PHE A 308 -4.60 17.44 -6.64
C PHE A 308 -6.06 17.03 -6.55
N ASN A 309 -6.64 17.11 -5.36
CA ASN A 309 -8.07 16.79 -5.16
C ASN A 309 -8.95 17.97 -5.56
N ARG A 310 -10.21 17.71 -5.92
CA ARG A 310 -11.19 18.77 -6.17
C ARG A 310 -11.23 19.77 -5.02
N ILE A 311 -11.21 21.06 -5.36
CA ILE A 311 -11.34 22.15 -4.37
C ILE A 311 -12.74 22.13 -3.74
N HIS A 312 -12.78 22.34 -2.42
CA HIS A 312 -14.04 22.49 -1.69
C HIS A 312 -14.77 23.76 -2.13
N GLU A 313 -16.10 23.79 -2.05
CA GLU A 313 -16.91 24.95 -2.49
C GLU A 313 -16.53 26.26 -1.79
N SER A 314 -16.05 26.18 -0.55
CA SER A 314 -15.54 27.34 0.22
C SER A 314 -14.19 27.90 -0.27
N GLY A 315 -13.54 27.19 -1.20
CA GLY A 315 -12.20 27.47 -1.73
C GLY A 315 -11.05 26.99 -0.85
N LEU A 316 -11.35 26.28 0.24
CA LEU A 316 -10.35 25.73 1.16
C LEU A 316 -9.74 24.42 0.61
N PRO A 317 -8.45 24.15 0.88
CA PRO A 317 -7.85 22.86 0.60
C PRO A 317 -8.52 21.75 1.41
N VAL A 318 -8.66 20.56 0.80
CA VAL A 318 -9.19 19.36 1.48
C VAL A 318 -8.07 18.62 2.22
N SER A 319 -6.87 18.58 1.65
CA SER A 319 -5.67 17.98 2.25
C SER A 319 -4.42 18.61 1.65
N ASP A 320 -3.28 18.52 2.34
CA ASP A 320 -1.94 18.88 1.85
C ASP A 320 -1.73 20.30 1.31
N ASN A 321 -2.71 21.21 1.50
CA ASN A 321 -2.75 22.54 0.88
C ASN A 321 -2.72 22.52 -0.67
N ARG A 322 -3.33 21.50 -1.28
CA ARG A 322 -3.40 21.33 -2.75
C ARG A 322 -4.84 21.24 -3.25
N GLY A 323 -5.07 21.62 -4.51
CA GLY A 323 -6.41 21.60 -5.09
C GLY A 323 -6.45 21.61 -6.61
N ALA A 324 -7.53 21.09 -7.18
CA ALA A 324 -7.86 21.14 -8.61
C ALA A 324 -9.22 21.82 -8.83
N GLY A 325 -9.29 22.73 -9.79
CA GLY A 325 -10.51 23.46 -10.15
C GLY A 325 -10.68 23.64 -11.66
N VAL A 326 -11.92 23.60 -12.15
CA VAL A 326 -12.24 23.65 -13.58
C VAL A 326 -12.99 24.95 -13.89
N THR A 327 -12.55 25.66 -14.92
CA THR A 327 -13.18 26.89 -15.44
C THR A 327 -13.42 26.78 -16.94
N THR A 328 -14.14 27.73 -17.54
CA THR A 328 -14.22 27.88 -19.00
C THR A 328 -12.85 28.01 -19.67
N GLU A 329 -11.88 28.60 -18.97
CA GLU A 329 -10.54 28.85 -19.48
C GLU A 329 -9.58 27.65 -19.42
N GLY A 330 -9.84 26.67 -18.56
CA GLY A 330 -8.92 25.56 -18.33
C GLY A 330 -9.05 24.91 -16.96
N LEU A 331 -8.24 23.87 -16.76
CA LEU A 331 -8.02 23.18 -15.51
C LEU A 331 -6.91 23.89 -14.73
N TRP A 332 -7.17 24.19 -13.47
CA TRP A 332 -6.22 24.85 -12.58
C TRP A 332 -5.79 23.88 -11.48
N LEU A 333 -4.48 23.70 -11.35
CA LEU A 333 -3.85 23.01 -10.23
C LEU A 333 -3.27 24.05 -9.28
N PHE A 334 -3.50 23.89 -7.99
CA PHE A 334 -3.06 24.79 -6.93
C PHE A 334 -2.22 24.02 -5.92
N ASP A 335 -1.03 24.54 -5.61
CA ASP A 335 -0.13 24.03 -4.58
C ASP A 335 0.33 25.20 -3.72
N GLY A 336 -0.29 25.37 -2.54
CA GLY A 336 -0.14 26.58 -1.76
C GLY A 336 -0.45 27.83 -2.61
N ARG A 337 0.50 28.74 -2.77
CA ARG A 337 0.31 29.98 -3.55
C ARG A 337 0.58 29.80 -5.04
N GLU A 338 1.19 28.69 -5.43
CA GLU A 338 1.49 28.40 -6.83
C GLU A 338 0.23 27.90 -7.54
N ARG A 339 0.12 28.28 -8.83
CA ARG A 339 -0.97 27.82 -9.69
C ARG A 339 -0.45 27.46 -11.07
N LYS A 340 -0.97 26.36 -11.62
CA LYS A 340 -0.67 25.91 -12.97
C LYS A 340 -1.96 25.76 -13.75
N LYS A 341 -2.01 26.36 -14.94
CA LYS A 341 -3.12 26.22 -15.89
C LYS A 341 -2.81 25.11 -16.88
N LEU A 342 -3.77 24.24 -17.11
CA LEU A 342 -3.72 23.13 -18.06
C LEU A 342 -4.93 23.19 -18.99
N THR A 343 -4.77 22.64 -20.18
CA THR A 343 -5.81 22.58 -21.21
C THR A 343 -6.81 21.48 -20.87
N ILE A 344 -8.10 21.79 -20.96
CA ILE A 344 -9.17 20.79 -20.82
C ILE A 344 -9.40 20.14 -22.18
N ARG A 345 -9.28 18.81 -22.26
CA ARG A 345 -9.67 18.07 -23.47
C ARG A 345 -11.20 17.90 -23.52
N PRO A 346 -11.82 18.04 -24.69
CA PRO A 346 -13.26 17.78 -24.85
C PRO A 346 -13.66 16.34 -24.44
N SER A 347 -12.76 15.38 -24.65
CA SER A 347 -12.92 13.96 -24.31
C SER A 347 -13.19 13.71 -22.83
N TRP A 348 -12.75 14.62 -21.93
CA TRP A 348 -12.91 14.45 -20.48
C TRP A 348 -14.34 14.70 -19.97
N GLN A 349 -15.23 15.22 -20.83
CA GLN A 349 -16.65 15.49 -20.51
C GLN A 349 -16.85 16.29 -19.21
N LEU A 350 -15.96 17.24 -18.92
CA LEU A 350 -16.03 18.06 -17.71
C LEU A 350 -17.03 19.22 -17.88
N SER A 351 -17.89 19.38 -16.88
CA SER A 351 -18.71 20.58 -16.69
C SER A 351 -17.81 21.79 -16.41
N LYS A 352 -17.94 22.84 -17.21
CA LYS A 352 -17.16 24.08 -17.07
C LYS A 352 -17.93 25.11 -16.26
N LEU A 353 -17.29 25.66 -15.23
CA LEU A 353 -17.85 26.77 -14.45
C LEU A 353 -17.58 28.10 -15.15
N ASN A 354 -18.61 28.95 -15.22
CA ASN A 354 -18.53 30.29 -15.82
C ASN A 354 -17.85 31.33 -14.93
N HIS A 355 -17.44 30.97 -13.71
CA HIS A 355 -16.79 31.85 -12.75
C HIS A 355 -15.39 31.36 -12.40
N SER A 356 -14.55 32.27 -11.90
CA SER A 356 -13.21 31.95 -11.43
C SER A 356 -13.25 31.04 -10.20
N VAL A 357 -12.32 30.09 -10.13
CA VAL A 357 -12.14 29.24 -8.94
C VAL A 357 -11.63 30.09 -7.77
N SER A 358 -12.37 30.09 -6.65
CA SER A 358 -11.91 30.68 -5.39
C SER A 358 -10.94 29.71 -4.72
N TRP A 359 -9.67 30.11 -4.57
CA TRP A 359 -8.64 29.33 -3.87
C TRP A 359 -8.09 30.12 -2.69
N LYS A 360 -8.09 29.50 -1.51
CA LYS A 360 -7.64 30.09 -0.24
C LYS A 360 -6.55 29.20 0.37
N PRO A 361 -5.28 29.37 -0.02
CA PRO A 361 -4.21 28.54 0.50
C PRO A 361 -3.97 28.81 1.98
N LEU A 362 -3.60 27.76 2.70
CA LEU A 362 -3.07 27.87 4.05
C LEU A 362 -1.68 28.53 4.00
N ASN A 363 -1.31 29.22 5.08
CA ASN A 363 0.00 29.85 5.21
C ASN A 363 1.12 28.83 5.46
N SER A 364 0.76 27.68 6.04
CA SER A 364 1.68 26.58 6.37
C SER A 364 1.35 25.35 5.55
N THR A 365 2.36 24.50 5.35
CA THR A 365 2.22 23.21 4.65
C THR A 365 3.09 22.14 5.27
N TRP A 366 2.94 20.90 4.81
CA TRP A 366 3.83 19.80 5.20
C TRP A 366 5.33 20.11 4.98
N ARG A 367 5.63 21.04 4.06
CA ARG A 367 7.00 21.49 3.75
C ARG A 367 7.68 22.19 4.93
N ASP A 368 6.90 22.73 5.86
CA ASP A 368 7.42 23.46 7.03
C ASP A 368 8.13 22.53 8.02
N ALA A 369 7.96 21.21 7.89
CA ALA A 369 8.68 20.22 8.68
C ALA A 369 10.18 20.12 8.32
N PHE A 370 10.65 20.81 7.27
CA PHE A 370 12.04 20.76 6.81
C PHE A 370 12.73 22.11 7.03
N PRO A 371 13.54 22.28 8.09
CA PRO A 371 14.20 23.56 8.41
C PRO A 371 15.13 24.06 7.29
N MET A 372 15.74 23.14 6.53
CA MET A 372 16.68 23.42 5.44
C MET A 372 16.02 23.48 4.06
N SER A 373 14.68 23.42 3.99
CA SER A 373 13.83 23.14 2.82
C SER A 373 13.59 21.63 2.55
N PRO A 374 12.42 21.26 1.98
CA PRO A 374 12.13 19.89 1.61
C PRO A 374 13.09 19.37 0.53
N PRO A 375 13.45 18.07 0.56
CA PRO A 375 14.25 17.48 -0.50
C PRO A 375 13.51 17.55 -1.85
N ILE A 376 14.25 17.79 -2.93
CA ILE A 376 13.72 17.71 -4.29
C ILE A 376 13.87 16.28 -4.78
N LEU A 377 12.75 15.65 -5.16
CA LEU A 377 12.71 14.28 -5.63
C LEU A 377 12.43 14.21 -7.13
N ASN A 378 12.92 13.16 -7.78
CA ASN A 378 12.33 12.73 -9.05
C ASN A 378 10.88 12.26 -8.78
N PRO A 379 9.90 12.67 -9.59
CA PRO A 379 8.51 12.23 -9.45
C PRO A 379 8.35 10.71 -9.32
N VAL A 380 9.11 9.92 -10.08
CA VAL A 380 9.09 8.45 -9.96
C VAL A 380 9.47 7.98 -8.56
N GLU A 381 10.47 8.59 -7.93
CA GLU A 381 10.89 8.26 -6.56
C GLU A 381 9.84 8.68 -5.54
N ALA A 382 9.21 9.85 -5.75
CA ALA A 382 8.16 10.36 -4.87
C ALA A 382 6.93 9.43 -4.88
N PHE A 383 6.43 9.04 -6.06
CA PHE A 383 5.30 8.12 -6.19
C PHE A 383 5.65 6.68 -5.77
N SER A 384 6.88 6.23 -5.99
CA SER A 384 7.31 4.84 -5.70
C SER A 384 7.84 4.62 -4.28
N SER A 385 7.59 5.56 -3.36
CA SER A 385 8.06 5.52 -1.97
C SER A 385 7.30 4.50 -1.11
N VAL A 386 7.41 3.23 -1.45
CA VAL A 386 6.79 2.08 -0.76
C VAL A 386 7.84 1.02 -0.44
N LEU A 387 7.46 0.06 0.40
CA LEU A 387 8.29 -1.09 0.74
C LEU A 387 7.95 -2.24 -0.21
N LEU A 388 8.96 -2.89 -0.77
CA LEU A 388 8.77 -4.03 -1.68
C LEU A 388 9.55 -5.21 -1.13
N TYR A 389 8.81 -6.25 -0.75
CA TYR A 389 9.38 -7.43 -0.13
C TYR A 389 9.75 -8.48 -1.17
N PRO A 390 10.83 -9.24 -0.92
CA PRO A 390 11.23 -10.31 -1.79
C PRO A 390 10.22 -11.46 -1.81
N GLN A 391 9.80 -11.88 -3.01
CA GLN A 391 8.97 -13.08 -3.17
C GLN A 391 9.82 -14.36 -3.12
N LYS A 392 11.07 -14.27 -3.61
CA LYS A 392 12.00 -15.38 -3.69
C LYS A 392 12.81 -15.50 -2.40
N SER A 393 13.58 -16.58 -2.31
CA SER A 393 14.53 -16.77 -1.23
C SER A 393 15.69 -15.79 -1.37
N GLU A 394 15.55 -14.62 -0.75
CA GLU A 394 16.57 -13.58 -0.65
C GLU A 394 16.42 -12.79 0.66
N MET A 395 17.49 -12.09 1.03
CA MET A 395 17.49 -11.25 2.22
C MET A 395 16.58 -10.03 2.02
N ILE A 396 15.74 -9.71 3.00
CA ILE A 396 14.94 -8.49 3.04
C ILE A 396 15.89 -7.29 3.19
N GLY A 397 15.63 -6.25 2.40
CA GLY A 397 16.42 -5.02 2.43
C GLY A 397 16.38 -4.30 3.78
N GLU A 398 17.36 -3.42 4.01
CA GLU A 398 17.49 -2.67 5.27
C GLU A 398 16.23 -1.86 5.60
N LYS A 399 15.70 -1.09 4.64
CA LYS A 399 14.50 -0.28 4.86
C LYS A 399 13.26 -1.15 5.04
N GLU A 400 13.13 -2.23 4.28
CA GLU A 400 12.01 -3.16 4.40
C GLU A 400 12.02 -3.93 5.72
N SER A 401 13.19 -4.03 6.38
CA SER A 401 13.34 -4.66 7.70
C SER A 401 12.84 -3.78 8.85
N GLN A 402 12.81 -2.45 8.67
CA GLN A 402 12.49 -1.50 9.75
C GLN A 402 11.09 -1.69 10.35
N PRO A 403 10.00 -1.86 9.58
CA PRO A 403 8.67 -2.06 10.16
C PRO A 403 8.62 -3.22 11.14
N PHE A 404 9.28 -4.35 10.84
CA PHE A 404 9.25 -5.50 11.75
C PHE A 404 9.84 -5.19 13.13
N VAL A 405 10.86 -4.33 13.16
CA VAL A 405 11.49 -3.89 14.41
C VAL A 405 10.63 -2.88 15.14
N PHE A 406 10.12 -1.86 14.44
CA PHE A 406 9.42 -0.76 15.09
C PHE A 406 7.97 -1.12 15.46
N ASP A 407 7.32 -2.01 14.71
CA ASP A 407 6.03 -2.61 15.11
C ASP A 407 6.21 -3.48 16.35
N PHE A 408 7.28 -4.30 16.40
CA PHE A 408 7.60 -5.09 17.59
C PHE A 408 7.83 -4.20 18.82
N LEU A 409 8.57 -3.10 18.64
CA LEU A 409 8.81 -2.16 19.73
C LEU A 409 7.52 -1.48 20.18
N ASP A 410 6.61 -1.14 19.26
CA ASP A 410 5.32 -0.54 19.62
C ASP A 410 4.48 -1.52 20.47
N ASP A 411 4.31 -2.75 19.97
CA ASP A 411 3.60 -3.84 20.67
C ASP A 411 4.22 -4.11 22.05
N PHE A 412 5.55 -4.23 22.11
CA PHE A 412 6.27 -4.48 23.36
C PHE A 412 6.02 -3.36 24.38
N LEU A 413 6.04 -2.10 23.94
CA LEU A 413 5.83 -0.97 24.84
C LEU A 413 4.39 -0.94 25.37
N GLU A 414 3.38 -1.25 24.55
CA GLU A 414 1.99 -1.35 25.00
C GLU A 414 1.80 -2.41 26.10
N GLU A 415 2.54 -3.52 26.03
CA GLU A 415 2.54 -4.57 27.06
C GLU A 415 3.27 -4.16 28.35
N HIS A 416 4.17 -3.16 28.30
CA HIS A 416 5.02 -2.73 29.42
C HIS A 416 4.67 -1.31 29.87
N GLN A 417 3.66 -1.19 30.74
CA GLN A 417 3.06 0.10 31.14
C GLN A 417 4.06 1.18 31.61
N ASP A 418 5.12 0.81 32.33
CA ASP A 418 6.12 1.78 32.81
C ASP A 418 6.90 2.40 31.65
N LEU A 419 7.27 1.61 30.64
CA LEU A 419 7.95 2.08 29.44
C LEU A 419 6.99 2.86 28.53
N PHE A 420 5.74 2.42 28.43
CA PHE A 420 4.70 3.17 27.71
C PHE A 420 4.49 4.58 28.28
N ARG A 421 4.44 4.70 29.61
CA ARG A 421 4.35 5.99 30.30
C ARG A 421 5.60 6.83 30.07
N ALA A 422 6.78 6.26 30.23
CA ALA A 422 8.04 6.96 29.97
C ALA A 422 8.11 7.52 28.54
N ARG A 423 7.68 6.75 27.53
CA ARG A 423 7.56 7.22 26.14
C ARG A 423 6.56 8.37 26.00
N SER A 424 5.40 8.24 26.64
CA SER A 424 4.33 9.24 26.56
C SER A 424 4.70 10.55 27.24
N ASP A 425 5.46 10.49 28.34
CA ASP A 425 5.91 11.65 29.11
C ASP A 425 7.18 12.30 28.52
N ALA A 426 7.85 11.64 27.56
CA ALA A 426 9.02 12.18 26.89
C ALA A 426 8.67 13.50 26.19
N THR A 427 9.48 14.54 26.39
CA THR A 427 9.26 15.84 25.73
C THR A 427 10.06 15.92 24.43
N HIS A 428 11.32 15.49 24.45
CA HIS A 428 12.19 15.49 23.27
C HIS A 428 12.42 14.06 22.78
N VAL A 429 11.90 13.76 21.58
CA VAL A 429 11.98 12.45 20.95
C VAL A 429 12.88 12.52 19.72
N LEU A 430 13.92 11.69 19.66
CA LEU A 430 14.74 11.52 18.47
C LEU A 430 14.35 10.24 17.74
N LEU A 431 14.18 10.36 16.42
CA LEU A 431 13.93 9.27 15.49
C LEU A 431 15.08 9.24 14.49
N SER A 432 16.08 8.40 14.75
CA SER A 432 17.30 8.33 13.95
C SER A 432 17.24 7.19 12.94
N LEU A 433 17.13 7.54 11.66
CA LEU A 433 17.22 6.62 10.51
C LEU A 433 16.16 5.51 10.49
N CYS A 434 14.97 5.79 11.03
CA CYS A 434 13.83 4.86 11.09
C CYS A 434 12.74 5.16 10.05
N GLU A 435 13.10 5.75 8.90
CA GLU A 435 12.13 6.36 7.98
C GLU A 435 11.12 5.38 7.39
N ALA A 436 11.39 4.07 7.34
CA ALA A 436 10.45 3.08 6.82
C ALA A 436 9.49 2.53 7.90
N GLY A 437 9.86 2.62 9.18
CA GLY A 437 9.02 2.23 10.32
C GLY A 437 8.51 3.41 11.16
N LEU A 438 8.68 4.63 10.67
CA LEU A 438 8.44 5.86 11.44
C LEU A 438 6.99 5.97 11.95
N GLY A 439 6.02 5.38 11.24
CA GLY A 439 4.62 5.38 11.65
C GLY A 439 4.37 4.85 13.06
N SER A 440 5.03 3.75 13.42
CA SER A 440 4.89 3.04 14.72
C SER A 440 5.66 3.75 15.84
N CYS A 441 6.65 4.57 15.49
CA CYS A 441 7.41 5.35 16.46
C CYS A 441 6.70 6.64 16.90
N LEU A 442 5.83 7.22 16.07
CA LEU A 442 5.24 8.54 16.32
C LEU A 442 4.06 8.50 17.30
N GLN A 443 4.05 9.47 18.22
CA GLN A 443 2.89 9.82 19.03
C GLN A 443 2.44 11.25 18.70
N TYR A 444 1.13 11.48 18.70
CA TYR A 444 0.55 12.78 18.35
C TYR A 444 0.10 13.49 19.62
N GLN A 445 1.05 14.09 20.32
CA GLN A 445 0.82 14.81 21.57
C GLN A 445 1.35 16.25 21.47
N GLU A 446 0.66 17.20 22.10
CA GLU A 446 0.99 18.64 22.02
C GLU A 446 2.36 18.98 22.61
N SER A 447 2.77 18.30 23.68
CA SER A 447 4.02 18.57 24.42
C SER A 447 5.25 17.94 23.77
N GLN A 448 5.09 17.00 22.85
CA GLN A 448 6.20 16.24 22.27
C GLN A 448 6.82 16.93 21.07
N ILE A 449 8.14 17.11 21.13
CA ILE A 449 8.98 17.63 20.05
C ILE A 449 9.75 16.47 19.44
N HIS A 450 9.52 16.23 18.15
CA HIS A 450 10.07 15.14 17.37
C HIS A 450 11.16 15.66 16.43
N THR A 451 12.39 15.20 16.63
CA THR A 451 13.48 15.34 15.66
C THR A 451 13.61 14.04 14.88
N VAL A 452 13.48 14.11 13.55
CA VAL A 452 13.62 12.96 12.66
C VAL A 452 14.88 13.13 11.82
N TRP A 453 15.83 12.22 11.95
CA TRP A 453 16.98 12.14 11.06
C TRP A 453 16.72 11.17 9.93
N TYR A 454 16.97 11.61 8.71
CA TYR A 454 16.74 10.80 7.52
C TYR A 454 17.93 10.79 6.58
N ASN A 455 18.15 9.65 5.92
CA ASN A 455 18.97 9.51 4.73
C ASN A 455 18.14 9.12 3.48
N ARG A 456 16.86 8.72 3.67
CA ARG A 456 15.92 8.41 2.57
C ARG A 456 14.91 9.54 2.39
N THR A 457 15.26 10.48 1.52
CA THR A 457 14.48 11.68 1.22
C THR A 457 13.02 11.40 0.86
N GLN A 458 12.76 10.34 0.07
CA GLN A 458 11.42 9.98 -0.38
C GLN A 458 10.50 9.50 0.76
N PHE A 459 11.05 8.81 1.77
CA PHE A 459 10.28 8.41 2.95
C PHE A 459 10.06 9.60 3.88
N ALA A 460 11.08 10.44 4.10
CA ALA A 460 10.95 11.66 4.89
C ALA A 460 9.82 12.57 4.37
N GLN A 461 9.76 12.78 3.05
CA GLN A 461 8.69 13.55 2.42
C GLN A 461 7.31 12.92 2.64
N LYS A 462 7.17 11.61 2.38
CA LYS A 462 5.92 10.87 2.57
C LYS A 462 5.43 10.94 4.02
N HIS A 463 6.34 10.86 4.99
CA HIS A 463 6.01 10.95 6.40
C HIS A 463 5.59 12.36 6.81
N ALA A 464 6.28 13.41 6.36
CA ALA A 464 5.86 14.78 6.60
C ALA A 464 4.43 15.05 6.08
N GLN A 465 4.12 14.56 4.87
CA GLN A 465 2.77 14.64 4.28
C GLN A 465 1.74 13.84 5.10
N SER A 466 2.08 12.63 5.55
CA SER A 466 1.20 11.79 6.37
C SER A 466 0.89 12.43 7.73
N ILE A 467 1.90 12.97 8.42
CA ILE A 467 1.75 13.69 9.70
C ILE A 467 0.84 14.90 9.51
N TRP A 468 1.10 15.72 8.49
CA TRP A 468 0.29 16.89 8.17
C TRP A 468 -1.18 16.51 7.97
N ASN A 469 -1.45 15.51 7.14
CA ASN A 469 -2.81 15.06 6.86
C ASN A 469 -3.50 14.46 8.09
N ARG A 470 -2.78 13.72 8.92
CA ARG A 470 -3.33 13.15 10.15
C ARG A 470 -3.70 14.27 11.14
N LEU A 471 -2.81 15.22 11.37
CA LEU A 471 -3.08 16.39 12.22
C LEU A 471 -4.22 17.26 11.67
N SER A 472 -4.31 17.41 10.35
CA SER A 472 -5.42 18.13 9.71
C SER A 472 -6.77 17.46 9.96
N ARG A 473 -6.85 16.13 9.90
CA ARG A 473 -8.09 15.39 10.17
C ARG A 473 -8.48 15.41 11.64
N MET A 474 -7.50 15.52 12.53
CA MET A 474 -7.71 15.62 13.98
C MET A 474 -8.01 17.06 14.45
N ASP A 475 -7.99 18.05 13.54
CA ASP A 475 -8.04 19.48 13.89
C ASP A 475 -6.95 19.88 14.91
N ARG A 476 -5.71 19.47 14.60
CA ARG A 476 -4.50 19.65 15.43
C ARG A 476 -3.28 20.13 14.65
N LEU A 477 -3.48 20.85 13.53
CA LEU A 477 -2.37 21.38 12.71
C LEU A 477 -1.41 22.30 13.48
N ALA A 478 -1.87 22.92 14.57
CA ALA A 478 -1.01 23.72 15.45
C ALA A 478 0.15 22.93 16.07
N TRP A 479 0.06 21.59 16.12
CA TRP A 479 1.13 20.72 16.62
C TRP A 479 2.19 20.39 15.57
N PHE A 480 1.95 20.70 14.29
CA PHE A 480 2.87 20.36 13.20
C PHE A 480 4.29 20.93 13.36
N PRO A 481 4.50 22.16 13.89
CA PRO A 481 5.85 22.69 14.13
C PRO A 481 6.72 21.85 15.09
N ASN A 482 6.11 20.94 15.85
CA ASN A 482 6.84 20.04 16.73
C ASN A 482 7.55 18.90 15.98
N PHE A 483 7.34 18.75 14.67
CA PHE A 483 7.98 17.70 13.87
C PHE A 483 9.02 18.32 12.92
N GLN A 484 10.28 17.96 13.10
CA GLN A 484 11.39 18.46 12.27
C GLN A 484 12.16 17.31 11.61
N PHE A 485 12.27 17.36 10.29
CA PHE A 485 13.02 16.41 9.48
C PHE A 485 14.36 17.03 9.08
N ILE A 486 15.44 16.39 9.50
CA ILE A 486 16.81 16.86 9.29
C ILE A 486 17.58 15.78 8.51
N PRO A 487 18.24 16.10 7.40
CA PRO A 487 19.08 15.14 6.70
C PRO A 487 20.23 14.70 7.60
N PHE A 488 20.45 13.40 7.72
CA PHE A 488 21.49 12.84 8.57
C PHE A 488 22.87 13.03 7.95
N GLU A 489 23.80 13.53 8.75
CA GLU A 489 25.22 13.56 8.45
C GLU A 489 26.02 12.95 9.61
N ARG A 490 27.09 12.22 9.31
CA ARG A 490 27.88 11.49 10.33
C ARG A 490 28.41 12.39 11.46
N HIS A 491 28.71 13.66 11.17
CA HIS A 491 29.18 14.61 12.18
C HIS A 491 28.13 14.92 13.27
N MET A 492 26.85 14.68 12.99
CA MET A 492 25.75 14.88 13.94
C MET A 492 25.84 13.94 15.15
N LEU A 493 26.57 12.82 15.04
CA LEU A 493 26.84 11.92 16.16
C LEU A 493 27.63 12.58 17.30
N GLU A 494 28.32 13.68 17.01
CA GLU A 494 29.19 14.37 17.96
C GLU A 494 28.74 15.80 18.27
N ALA A 495 27.80 16.36 17.50
CA ALA A 495 27.54 17.80 17.47
C ALA A 495 26.08 18.19 17.74
N LEU A 496 25.38 17.52 18.66
CA LEU A 496 24.03 17.94 19.05
C LEU A 496 24.03 18.94 20.20
N ARG A 497 23.03 19.81 20.18
CA ARG A 497 22.82 20.84 21.22
C ARG A 497 21.90 20.38 22.35
N THR A 498 21.09 19.35 22.11
CA THR A 498 20.00 18.94 23.00
C THR A 498 20.15 17.46 23.34
N ARG A 499 19.79 17.10 24.58
CA ARG A 499 19.56 15.72 24.99
C ARG A 499 18.11 15.32 24.75
N TYR A 500 17.86 14.03 24.62
CA TYR A 500 16.54 13.49 24.32
C TYR A 500 16.05 12.60 25.45
N ASP A 501 14.76 12.72 25.74
CA ASP A 501 14.07 11.92 26.76
C ASP A 501 13.66 10.56 26.19
N TRP A 502 13.67 10.42 24.86
CA TRP A 502 13.45 9.17 24.16
C TRP A 502 14.22 9.13 22.84
N ILE A 503 14.84 7.99 22.51
CA ILE A 503 15.56 7.79 21.24
C ILE A 503 15.14 6.49 20.57
N TYR A 504 14.64 6.56 19.34
CA TYR A 504 14.65 5.45 18.39
C TYR A 504 15.90 5.53 17.53
N LEU A 505 16.70 4.48 17.47
CA LEU A 505 17.97 4.45 16.77
C LEU A 505 18.08 3.23 15.87
N TRP A 506 18.18 3.45 14.56
CA TRP A 506 18.57 2.44 13.59
C TRP A 506 20.03 2.63 13.17
N ILE A 507 20.87 1.62 13.40
CA ILE A 507 22.23 1.59 12.86
C ILE A 507 22.19 1.02 11.44
N PRO A 508 22.74 1.73 10.42
CA PRO A 508 22.78 1.22 9.05
C PRO A 508 23.54 -0.10 8.92
N PHE A 509 23.09 -1.01 8.04
CA PHE A 509 23.76 -2.28 7.80
C PHE A 509 25.20 -2.08 7.29
N SER A 510 25.45 -0.97 6.59
CA SER A 510 26.80 -0.59 6.13
C SER A 510 27.78 -0.33 7.26
N ASP A 511 27.31 -0.02 8.47
CA ASP A 511 28.15 0.27 9.62
C ASP A 511 28.41 -0.96 10.51
N TYR A 512 27.75 -2.10 10.26
CA TYR A 512 27.81 -3.29 11.13
C TYR A 512 29.23 -3.85 11.29
N SER A 513 30.00 -3.85 10.20
CA SER A 513 31.39 -4.34 10.18
C SER A 513 32.42 -3.27 10.59
N ASN A 514 31.98 -2.03 10.87
CA ASN A 514 32.87 -0.92 11.20
C ASN A 514 32.84 -0.62 12.70
N CYS A 515 33.74 -1.26 13.46
CA CYS A 515 33.82 -1.10 14.92
C CYS A 515 33.93 0.36 15.36
N THR A 516 34.65 1.21 14.63
CA THR A 516 34.76 2.64 14.95
C THR A 516 33.41 3.33 14.86
N MET A 517 32.62 3.03 13.83
CA MET A 517 31.28 3.59 13.70
C MET A 517 30.31 3.07 14.77
N ILE A 518 30.39 1.78 15.10
CA ILE A 518 29.61 1.22 16.20
C ILE A 518 29.94 1.94 17.52
N ASP A 519 31.21 2.17 17.82
CA ASP A 519 31.62 2.93 19.00
C ASP A 519 31.09 4.38 18.97
N CYS A 520 31.09 5.04 17.81
CA CYS A 520 30.50 6.37 17.64
C CYS A 520 28.99 6.36 17.93
N TRP A 521 28.24 5.38 17.43
CA TRP A 521 26.80 5.25 17.68
C TRP A 521 26.48 5.02 19.16
N VAL A 522 27.26 4.19 19.86
CA VAL A 522 27.04 3.95 21.29
C VAL A 522 27.42 5.17 22.13
N LYS A 523 28.54 5.83 21.81
CA LYS A 523 28.92 7.10 22.46
C LYS A 523 27.87 8.18 22.25
N PHE A 524 27.32 8.27 21.04
CA PHE A 524 26.20 9.14 20.71
C PHE A 524 25.03 8.86 21.65
N LEU A 525 24.58 7.61 21.74
CA LEU A 525 23.45 7.23 22.58
C LEU A 525 23.71 7.57 24.06
N ARG A 526 24.89 7.24 24.60
CA ARG A 526 25.26 7.56 25.99
C ARG A 526 25.35 9.06 26.26
N THR A 527 25.75 9.86 25.27
CA THR A 527 25.96 11.30 25.44
C THR A 527 24.65 12.07 25.39
N TYR A 528 23.73 11.65 24.51
CA TYR A 528 22.54 12.42 24.15
C TYR A 528 21.22 11.82 24.65
N LEU A 529 21.18 10.57 25.12
CA LEU A 529 20.05 10.08 25.89
C LEU A 529 20.08 10.70 27.30
N SER A 530 19.01 11.34 27.72
CA SER A 530 18.87 11.94 29.04
C SER A 530 19.03 10.89 30.15
N ASP A 531 19.44 11.33 31.33
CA ASP A 531 19.60 10.45 32.49
C ASP A 531 18.22 9.91 32.93
N GLY A 532 18.14 8.61 33.22
CA GLY A 532 16.88 7.90 33.51
C GLY A 532 16.02 7.55 32.27
N SER A 533 16.38 8.07 31.10
CA SER A 533 15.60 7.94 29.86
C SER A 533 15.89 6.64 29.10
N VAL A 534 15.00 6.31 28.16
CA VAL A 534 15.01 5.04 27.43
C VAL A 534 15.32 5.24 25.94
N GLY A 535 16.11 4.32 25.38
CA GLY A 535 16.39 4.23 23.96
C GLY A 535 16.01 2.87 23.40
N CYS A 536 15.42 2.85 22.21
CA CYS A 536 15.16 1.66 21.42
C CYS A 536 16.16 1.61 20.25
N VAL A 537 17.00 0.58 20.20
CA VAL A 537 18.14 0.51 19.29
C VAL A 537 18.04 -0.74 18.42
N ALA A 538 18.32 -0.63 17.13
CA ALA A 538 18.46 -1.74 16.20
C ALA A 538 19.84 -1.71 15.54
N GLY A 539 20.55 -2.84 15.50
CA GLY A 539 21.94 -2.91 15.04
C GLY A 539 22.60 -4.29 15.21
N PRO A 540 23.94 -4.40 15.07
CA PRO A 540 24.66 -5.67 15.11
C PRO A 540 24.89 -6.21 16.53
N PRO A 541 24.99 -7.53 16.76
CA PRO A 541 25.08 -8.12 18.11
C PRO A 541 26.25 -7.59 18.95
N VAL A 542 27.35 -7.19 18.31
CA VAL A 542 28.52 -6.57 18.95
C VAL A 542 28.18 -5.29 19.74
N LEU A 543 27.03 -4.67 19.48
CA LEU A 543 26.53 -3.53 20.25
C LEU A 543 26.33 -3.86 21.72
N GLU A 544 25.92 -5.06 22.08
CA GLU A 544 25.58 -5.42 23.47
C GLU A 544 26.76 -5.12 24.43
N GLU A 545 27.95 -5.61 24.08
CA GLU A 545 29.15 -5.38 24.89
C GLU A 545 29.51 -3.90 24.93
N ASN A 546 29.37 -3.19 23.81
CA ASN A 546 29.66 -1.75 23.73
C ASN A 546 28.69 -0.90 24.57
N LEU A 547 27.39 -1.22 24.55
CA LEU A 547 26.36 -0.57 25.35
C LEU A 547 26.67 -0.71 26.84
N GLN A 548 26.98 -1.93 27.28
CA GLN A 548 27.38 -2.22 28.66
C GLN A 548 28.68 -1.51 29.05
N ARG A 549 29.70 -1.53 28.17
CA ARG A 549 30.98 -0.81 28.39
C ARG A 549 30.80 0.69 28.55
N GLN A 550 29.80 1.30 27.90
CA GLN A 550 29.44 2.72 28.05
C GLN A 550 28.51 2.98 29.25
N GLY A 551 28.18 1.96 30.04
CA GLY A 551 27.34 2.07 31.23
C GLY A 551 25.85 2.23 30.94
N LEU A 552 25.37 1.84 29.76
CA LEU A 552 23.94 1.75 29.47
C LEU A 552 23.40 0.42 30.00
N GLN A 553 22.21 0.46 30.61
CA GLN A 553 21.54 -0.73 31.10
C GLN A 553 20.66 -1.32 30.00
N ILE A 554 20.80 -2.62 29.71
CA ILE A 554 19.93 -3.33 28.76
C ILE A 554 18.71 -3.85 29.51
N LEU A 555 17.53 -3.40 29.12
CA LEU A 555 16.25 -3.83 29.68
C LEU A 555 15.67 -5.03 28.92
N HIS A 556 15.86 -5.06 27.61
CA HIS A 556 15.38 -6.13 26.73
C HIS A 556 16.27 -6.27 25.50
N SER A 557 16.32 -7.48 24.93
CA SER A 557 16.96 -7.75 23.65
C SER A 557 16.24 -8.87 22.90
N ALA A 558 16.12 -8.74 21.58
CA ALA A 558 15.54 -9.76 20.71
C ALA A 558 16.26 -9.80 19.35
N THR A 559 16.44 -10.99 18.79
CA THR A 559 16.99 -11.16 17.43
C THR A 559 15.90 -10.93 16.38
N GLY A 560 16.28 -10.41 15.22
CA GLY A 560 15.34 -10.07 14.14
C GLY A 560 14.44 -11.24 13.72
N ASP A 561 14.99 -12.44 13.66
CA ASP A 561 14.24 -13.65 13.30
C ASP A 561 13.27 -14.13 14.38
N SER A 562 13.40 -13.67 15.63
CA SER A 562 12.47 -13.97 16.72
C SER A 562 11.28 -12.99 16.77
N LEU A 563 11.31 -11.89 16.01
CA LEU A 563 10.31 -10.83 16.11
C LEU A 563 8.92 -11.31 15.61
N PRO A 564 7.85 -11.20 16.41
CA PRO A 564 6.50 -11.60 16.00
C PRO A 564 6.00 -10.95 14.70
N PRO A 565 6.22 -9.64 14.43
CA PRO A 565 5.83 -9.04 13.16
C PRO A 565 6.49 -9.69 11.95
N PHE A 566 7.76 -10.11 12.07
CA PHE A 566 8.45 -10.84 11.03
C PHE A 566 7.88 -12.26 10.85
N ARG A 567 7.52 -12.95 11.94
CA ARG A 567 6.86 -14.26 11.86
C ARG A 567 5.49 -14.20 11.18
N ILE A 568 4.72 -13.14 11.44
CA ILE A 568 3.45 -12.88 10.75
C ILE A 568 3.72 -12.65 9.26
N HIS A 569 4.72 -11.84 8.90
CA HIS A 569 5.11 -11.61 7.51
C HIS A 569 5.48 -12.92 6.79
N GLN A 570 6.18 -13.85 7.46
CA GLN A 570 6.53 -15.15 6.91
C GLN A 570 5.31 -16.03 6.58
N SER A 571 4.13 -15.77 7.15
CA SER A 571 2.89 -16.45 6.72
C SER A 571 2.44 -16.04 5.31
N VAL A 572 2.84 -14.84 4.87
CA VAL A 572 2.56 -14.30 3.53
C VAL A 572 3.72 -14.59 2.59
N LEU A 573 4.95 -14.27 2.99
CA LEU A 573 6.18 -14.45 2.22
C LEU A 573 7.18 -15.29 3.02
N PRO A 574 7.09 -16.64 2.94
CA PRO A 574 7.87 -17.54 3.81
C PRO A 574 9.37 -17.59 3.49
N ASN A 575 9.76 -17.17 2.29
CA ASN A 575 11.11 -17.41 1.77
C ASN A 575 12.12 -16.30 2.11
N GLY A 576 11.66 -15.12 2.52
CA GLY A 576 12.53 -14.01 2.88
C GLY A 576 13.15 -14.18 4.26
N TRP A 577 14.37 -13.67 4.45
CA TRP A 577 15.03 -13.60 5.76
C TRP A 577 15.57 -12.21 6.05
N LEU A 578 15.60 -11.82 7.33
CA LEU A 578 16.22 -10.57 7.76
C LEU A 578 17.75 -10.69 7.79
N ASN A 579 18.46 -9.57 7.86
CA ASN A 579 19.89 -9.58 8.13
C ASN A 579 20.17 -10.43 9.40
N PRO A 580 21.01 -11.49 9.33
CA PRO A 580 21.29 -12.36 10.48
C PRO A 580 21.89 -11.65 11.69
N GLU A 581 22.51 -10.49 11.46
CA GLU A 581 23.07 -9.64 12.51
C GLU A 581 22.07 -8.57 12.99
N LEU A 582 20.80 -8.60 12.56
CA LEU A 582 19.82 -7.65 13.08
C LEU A 582 19.37 -8.07 14.48
N THR A 583 19.72 -7.27 15.48
CA THR A 583 19.23 -7.40 16.85
C THR A 583 18.63 -6.08 17.31
N VAL A 584 17.63 -6.17 18.19
CA VAL A 584 16.92 -5.04 18.79
C VAL A 584 17.21 -5.02 20.28
N TRP A 585 17.44 -3.82 20.84
CA TRP A 585 17.61 -3.60 22.27
C TRP A 585 16.70 -2.47 22.76
N ILE A 586 16.24 -2.61 23.99
CA ILE A 586 15.70 -1.51 24.79
C ILE A 586 16.70 -1.25 25.89
N VAL A 587 17.19 -0.01 25.96
CA VAL A 587 18.23 0.39 26.90
C VAL A 587 17.80 1.58 27.72
N GLN A 588 18.32 1.68 28.94
CA GLN A 588 18.16 2.84 29.80
C GLN A 588 19.51 3.48 30.05
N ASN A 589 19.55 4.81 30.05
CA ASN A 589 20.69 5.55 30.58
C ASN A 589 20.53 5.66 32.11
N PRO A 590 21.26 4.88 32.93
CA PRO A 590 21.18 5.04 34.38
C PRO A 590 21.70 6.43 34.75
N GLY A 591 20.92 7.15 35.57
CA GLY A 591 21.32 8.47 36.03
C GLY A 591 22.67 8.43 36.73
N ARG A 592 23.44 9.52 36.62
CA ARG A 592 24.65 9.65 37.44
C ARG A 592 24.22 9.97 38.86
N ASP A 593 24.39 9.00 39.77
CA ASP A 593 24.29 9.21 41.22
C ASP A 593 25.23 10.33 41.70
#